data_AF-A0A6A8DKK7-F1
#
_entry.id   AF-A0A6A8DKK7-F1
#
_cell.length_a   1.000
_cell.length_b   1.000
_cell.length_c   1.000
_cell.angle_alpha   90.00
_cell.angle_beta   90.00
_cell.angle_gamma   90.00
#
_symmetry.space_group_name_H-M   'P 1'
#
loop_
_entity.id
_entity.type
_entity.pdbx_description
1 polymer ?
#
loop_
_entity_poly.entity_id
_entity_poly.type
_entity_poly.pdbx_seq_one_letter_code
_entity_poly.pdbx_strand_id
1 'polypeptide(L)' 'MNDIDTLAEIGEVIGLNPNSLREAIESHQYEQQIINETEEAQRMGVTGIPCFVSGTRGVMGAQNYDTLMQLINEE' A
#
# COMPACT_ATOMS: atom_id res chain seq x y z
N MET A 1 2.87 6.18 -16.20
CA MET A 1 2.46 6.17 -14.78
C MET A 1 2.13 7.61 -14.41
N ASN A 2 0.98 7.86 -13.79
CA ASN A 2 0.40 9.18 -13.46
C ASN A 2 -0.62 9.75 -14.46
N ASP A 3 -1.18 8.93 -15.36
CA ASP A 3 -2.32 9.36 -16.15
C ASP A 3 -3.62 9.12 -15.37
N ILE A 4 -4.35 10.19 -15.05
CA ILE A 4 -5.57 10.14 -14.24
C ILE A 4 -6.66 9.34 -14.96
N ASP A 5 -6.73 9.41 -16.28
CA ASP A 5 -7.72 8.68 -17.07
C ASP A 5 -7.45 7.18 -17.04
N THR A 6 -6.20 6.76 -17.22
CA THR A 6 -5.80 5.35 -17.04
C THR A 6 -6.18 4.84 -15.64
N LEU A 7 -5.99 5.63 -14.59
CA LEU A 7 -6.36 5.25 -13.21
C LEU A 7 -7.89 5.15 -13.05
N ALA A 8 -8.66 6.06 -13.65
CA ALA A 8 -10.12 6.03 -13.64
C ALA A 8 -10.69 4.81 -14.36
N GLU A 9 -10.10 4.43 -15.51
CA GLU A 9 -10.48 3.21 -16.24
C GLU A 9 -10.22 1.95 -15.40
N ILE A 10 -9.06 1.85 -14.74
CA ILE A 10 -8.76 0.73 -13.84
C ILE A 10 -9.74 0.71 -12.66
N GLY A 11 -10.05 1.87 -12.09
CA GLY A 11 -11.02 2.01 -11.01
C GLY A 11 -12.42 1.53 -11.42
N GLU A 12 -12.87 1.88 -12.62
CA GLU A 12 -14.16 1.44 -13.17
C GLU A 12 -14.23 -0.08 -13.31
N VAL A 13 -13.15 -0.73 -13.78
CA VAL A 13 -13.08 -2.20 -13.91
C VAL A 13 -13.31 -2.91 -12.56
N ILE A 14 -12.88 -2.31 -11.45
CA ILE A 14 -13.09 -2.85 -10.09
C ILE A 14 -14.34 -2.28 -9.40
N GLY A 15 -15.19 -1.54 -10.11
CA GLY A 15 -16.48 -1.05 -9.64
C GLY A 15 -16.48 0.33 -8.96
N LEU A 16 -15.41 1.11 -9.07
CA LEU A 16 -15.36 2.49 -8.58
C LEU A 16 -16.03 3.45 -9.55
N ASN A 17 -16.57 4.56 -9.02
CA ASN A 17 -17.05 5.65 -9.86
C ASN A 17 -15.84 6.43 -10.43
N PRO A 18 -15.70 6.53 -11.77
CA PRO A 18 -14.53 7.15 -12.37
C PRO A 18 -14.47 8.66 -12.14
N ASN A 19 -15.61 9.36 -12.03
CA ASN A 19 -15.62 10.81 -11.74
C ASN A 19 -15.19 11.10 -10.31
N SER A 20 -15.70 10.33 -9.34
CA SER A 20 -15.28 10.47 -7.95
C SER A 20 -13.80 10.12 -7.76
N LEU A 21 -13.26 9.15 -8.51
CA LEU A 21 -11.83 8.85 -8.48
C LEU A 21 -11.00 10.02 -9.00
N ARG A 22 -11.38 10.62 -10.13
CA ARG A 22 -10.70 11.80 -10.69
C ARG A 22 -10.68 12.95 -9.67
N GLU A 23 -11.83 13.27 -9.09
CA GLU A 23 -11.96 14.32 -8.08
C GLU A 23 -11.08 14.05 -6.86
N ALA A 24 -11.04 12.82 -6.35
CA ALA A 24 -10.22 12.46 -5.20
C ALA A 24 -8.71 12.59 -5.49
N ILE A 25 -8.27 12.24 -6.71
CA ILE A 25 -6.87 12.38 -7.13
C ILE A 25 -6.50 13.86 -7.33
N GLU A 26 -7.32 14.64 -8.04
CA GLU A 26 -7.07 16.05 -8.35
C GLU A 26 -7.11 16.94 -7.10
N SER A 27 -8.00 16.63 -6.15
CA SER A 27 -8.11 17.36 -4.89
C SER A 27 -7.11 16.91 -3.82
N HIS A 28 -6.27 15.91 -4.11
CA HIS A 28 -5.37 15.29 -3.14
C HIS A 28 -6.08 14.84 -1.86
N GLN A 29 -7.33 14.36 -2.00
CA GLN A 29 -8.25 14.13 -0.88
C GLN A 29 -7.67 13.25 0.24
N TYR A 30 -6.83 12.28 -0.11
CA TYR A 30 -6.25 11.30 0.83
C TYR A 30 -4.75 11.52 1.11
N GLU A 31 -4.15 12.61 0.62
CA GLU A 31 -2.70 12.84 0.73
C GLU A 31 -2.22 12.83 2.18
N GLN A 32 -2.87 13.60 3.06
CA GLN A 32 -2.47 13.67 4.47
C GLN A 32 -2.62 12.32 5.18
N GLN A 33 -3.62 11.53 4.82
CA GLN A 33 -3.81 10.20 5.38
C GLN A 33 -2.66 9.28 4.98
N ILE A 34 -2.30 9.26 3.69
CA ILE A 34 -1.18 8.46 3.15
C ILE A 34 0.15 8.85 3.80
N ILE A 35 0.40 10.15 4.01
CA ILE A 35 1.60 10.64 4.71
C ILE A 35 1.63 10.11 6.15
N ASN A 36 0.53 10.25 6.89
CA ASN A 36 0.46 9.82 8.29
C ASN A 36 0.68 8.31 8.43
N GLU A 37 0.08 7.49 7.57
CA GLU A 37 0.26 6.03 7.54
C GLU A 37 1.70 5.65 7.19
N THR A 38 2.34 6.38 6.26
CA THR A 38 3.74 6.17 5.89
C THR A 38 4.67 6.45 7.07
N GLU A 39 4.44 7.54 7.79
CA GLU A 39 5.23 7.87 8.99
C GLU A 39 5.01 6.85 10.12
N GLU A 40 3.80 6.32 10.27
CA GLU A 40 3.51 5.27 11.23
C GLU A 40 4.30 3.99 10.91
N ALA A 41 4.29 3.55 9.64
CA ALA A 41 5.10 2.42 9.21
C ALA A 41 6.60 2.64 9.49
N GLN A 42 7.12 3.85 9.25
CA GLN A 42 8.51 4.20 9.59
C GLN A 42 8.78 4.12 11.09
N ARG A 43 7.85 4.59 11.94
CA ARG A 43 7.96 4.47 13.41
C ARG A 43 7.93 3.01 13.87
N MET A 44 7.26 2.13 13.15
CA MET A 44 7.29 0.68 13.37
C MET A 44 8.59 0.01 12.91
N GLY A 45 9.52 0.76 12.29
CA GLY A 45 10.80 0.25 11.81
C GLY A 45 10.80 -0.21 10.36
N VAL A 46 9.74 0.07 9.59
CA VAL A 46 9.71 -0.20 8.15
C VAL A 46 10.63 0.79 7.43
N THR A 47 11.68 0.29 6.78
CA THR A 47 12.71 1.12 6.13
C THR A 47 12.69 1.07 4.60
N GLY A 48 11.79 0.29 4.01
CA GLY A 48 11.73 0.04 2.57
C GLY A 48 10.60 -0.90 2.18
N ILE A 49 10.41 -1.07 0.87
CA ILE A 49 9.37 -1.91 0.30
C ILE A 49 9.96 -3.01 -0.63
N PRO A 50 9.35 -4.21 -0.68
CA PRO A 50 8.23 -4.65 0.15
C PRO A 50 8.65 -4.93 1.61
N CYS A 51 7.70 -4.85 2.53
CA CYS A 51 7.83 -5.28 3.93
C CYS A 51 6.61 -6.12 4.27
N PHE A 52 6.82 -7.25 4.95
CA PHE A 52 5.75 -8.14 5.40
C PHE A 52 5.79 -8.23 6.92
N VAL A 53 4.63 -8.19 7.57
CA VAL A 53 4.49 -8.19 9.04
C VAL A 53 3.52 -9.28 9.46
N SER A 54 3.89 -10.06 10.49
CA SER A 54 3.06 -11.06 11.16
C SER A 54 3.21 -10.90 12.67
N GLY A 55 2.13 -10.52 13.36
CA GLY A 55 2.17 -10.19 14.78
C GLY A 55 3.16 -9.06 15.09
N THR A 56 4.17 -9.35 15.91
CA THR A 56 5.24 -8.40 16.29
C THR A 56 6.50 -8.52 15.42
N ARG A 57 6.49 -9.40 14.42
CA ARG A 57 7.65 -9.68 13.57
C ARG A 57 7.43 -9.11 12.18
N GLY A 58 8.51 -8.66 11.56
CA GLY A 58 8.50 -8.22 10.17
C GLY A 58 9.74 -8.68 9.42
N VAL A 59 9.61 -8.80 8.10
CA VAL A 59 10.72 -9.08 7.19
C VAL A 59 10.74 -8.05 6.06
N MET A 60 11.95 -7.58 5.75
CA MET A 60 12.19 -6.52 4.77
C MET A 60 12.65 -7.08 3.43
N GLY A 61 12.25 -6.43 2.35
CA GLY A 61 12.68 -6.76 0.98
C GLY A 61 11.88 -7.88 0.34
N ALA A 62 12.13 -8.10 -0.94
CA ALA A 62 11.49 -9.18 -1.71
C ALA A 62 12.00 -10.54 -1.23
N GLN A 63 11.32 -11.09 -0.23
CA GLN A 63 11.64 -12.38 0.35
C GLN A 63 11.07 -13.53 -0.48
N ASN A 64 11.72 -14.70 -0.38
CA ASN A 64 11.25 -15.91 -1.02
C ASN A 64 10.07 -16.52 -0.24
N TYR A 65 9.41 -17.51 -0.86
CA TYR A 65 8.26 -18.19 -0.28
C TYR A 65 8.57 -18.82 1.09
N ASP A 66 9.71 -19.51 1.24
CA ASP A 66 10.06 -20.20 2.47
C ASP A 66 10.23 -19.24 3.65
N THR A 67 10.86 -18.07 3.42
CA THR A 67 11.00 -17.02 4.43
C THR A 67 9.63 -16.45 4.84
N LEU A 68 8.71 -16.25 3.89
CA LEU A 68 7.36 -15.79 4.20
C LEU A 68 6.55 -16.86 4.96
N MET A 69 6.72 -18.14 4.62
CA MET A 69 6.09 -19.24 5.36
C MET A 69 6.61 -19.34 6.79
N GLN A 70 7.92 -19.14 7.02
CA GLN A 70 8.50 -19.08 8.36
C GLN A 70 7.93 -17.91 9.17
N LEU A 71 7.78 -16.74 8.55
CA LEU A 71 7.20 -15.56 9.19
C LEU A 71 5.77 -15.82 9.72
N ILE A 72 4.98 -16.63 9.02
CA ILE A 72 3.58 -16.93 9.37
C ILE A 72 3.46 -18.14 10.30
N ASN A 73 4.27 -19.18 10.11
CA ASN A 73 4.13 -20.45 10.84
C ASN A 73 4.77 -20.45 12.23
N GLU A 74 5.68 -19.52 12.50
CA GLU A 74 6.27 -19.34 13.83
C GLU A 74 5.37 -18.44 14.68
N GLU A 75 4.22 -18.99 15.10
CA GLU A 75 3.44 -18.54 16.27
C GLU A 75 3.89 -19.27 17.55
#